data_AF-A0A562R254-F1
#
_entry.id   AF-A0A562R254-F1
#
_cell.length_a   1.000
_cell.length_b   1.000
_cell.length_c   1.000
_cell.angle_alpha   90.00
_cell.angle_beta   90.00
_cell.angle_gamma   90.00
#
_symmetry.space_group_name_H-M   'P 1'
#
loop_
_entity.id
_entity.type
_entity.pdbx_description
1 polymer ?
#
loop_
_entity_poly.entity_id
_entity_poly.type
_entity_poly.pdbx_seq_one_letter_code
_entity_poly.pdbx_strand_id
1 'polypeptide(L)'
;MAVRSDDGSEVLTNKNTEKISDAAWLCIVCSEKTMAKNPRKQHRKQKEQSTDRFAFPLSVMARRFPERFVKLALRFPPDTHPAYFAAILEGLTHKPSAESGTESQKDSWSPSGIKSIEAFFDQHPPGEDEEYALLFCRMLRERADEPWQEKTLSHLIHYATQHPDPRMEKEGSDQATVHHLAGRSLNCVRGVAAEAIGRILWAQSHRLEIMQPAIEALVRDPHPAVRMAAIKAIEPVINMDRNLAARWFSMACEGDPRIAASPHGLLFFNYLIPSHFENVGHLIPEMAFSSFQDVAFQGARQVAGRWLFWGFFEKELSRCRNGTLAQRRGVANVTATFIVIDDRKHFEKCQDLFLQLMNDGEKEVRDELRNIFRKEELLRCSEAIPFLLDYIKSQAFADSFNHFIGDLKEFEGSLVPLADIIFAVSEEIPKILKEKRSHLPYPSQEMPGLLLRLYEQSQEQRNQSIAQRCLDIWDLFFEEGIARVIELTKNMEH
;
A
#
# COMPACT_ATOMS: atom_id res chain seq x y z
N MET A 1 -17.71 2.89 -38.24
CA MET A 1 -18.07 1.48 -38.54
C MET A 1 -18.62 0.87 -37.27
N ALA A 2 -19.89 0.49 -37.29
CA ALA A 2 -20.59 -0.10 -36.15
C ALA A 2 -20.21 -1.58 -36.03
N VAL A 3 -19.86 -2.04 -34.83
CA VAL A 3 -19.74 -3.47 -34.51
C VAL A 3 -21.07 -3.90 -33.90
N ARG A 4 -21.80 -4.75 -34.63
CA ARG A 4 -23.04 -5.38 -34.16
C ARG A 4 -22.67 -6.58 -33.28
N SER A 5 -23.37 -6.76 -32.16
CA SER A 5 -23.45 -8.03 -31.45
C SER A 5 -24.75 -8.75 -31.83
N ASP A 6 -24.75 -10.08 -31.75
CA ASP A 6 -25.72 -11.02 -32.34
C ASP A 6 -27.17 -10.99 -31.77
N ASP A 7 -27.53 -9.97 -31.00
CA ASP A 7 -28.91 -9.70 -30.51
C ASP A 7 -29.52 -8.43 -31.15
N GLY A 8 -28.85 -7.81 -32.12
CA GLY A 8 -29.39 -6.62 -32.79
C GLY A 8 -29.50 -5.37 -31.90
N SER A 9 -28.97 -5.39 -30.68
CA SER A 9 -28.84 -4.19 -29.83
C SER A 9 -27.55 -3.43 -30.14
N GLU A 10 -27.66 -2.22 -30.71
CA GLU A 10 -26.54 -1.29 -30.85
C GLU A 10 -26.00 -0.87 -29.47
N VAL A 11 -24.73 -1.18 -29.20
CA VAL A 11 -23.99 -0.63 -28.05
C VAL A 11 -23.73 0.85 -28.32
N LEU A 12 -24.23 1.74 -27.45
CA LEU A 12 -24.01 3.19 -27.57
C LEU A 12 -22.51 3.49 -27.45
N THR A 13 -21.91 4.01 -28.51
CA THR A 13 -20.52 4.49 -28.48
C THR A 13 -20.44 5.91 -27.88
N ASN A 14 -19.30 6.26 -27.25
CA ASN A 14 -19.08 7.58 -26.61
C ASN A 14 -19.36 8.79 -27.53
N LYS A 15 -19.22 8.65 -28.85
CA LYS A 15 -19.52 9.73 -29.82
C LYS A 15 -21.01 9.94 -30.07
N ASN A 16 -21.85 8.93 -29.83
CA ASN A 16 -23.30 9.03 -29.99
C ASN A 16 -23.97 9.57 -28.72
N THR A 17 -23.38 9.35 -27.55
CA THR A 17 -23.92 9.79 -26.24
C THR A 17 -23.81 11.30 -26.04
N GLU A 18 -22.80 11.96 -26.63
CA GLU A 18 -22.64 13.43 -26.59
C GLU A 18 -23.77 14.19 -27.28
N LYS A 19 -24.46 13.56 -28.24
CA LYS A 19 -25.55 14.16 -29.01
C LYS A 19 -26.91 14.03 -28.34
N ILE A 20 -26.98 13.33 -27.20
CA ILE A 20 -28.23 13.14 -26.46
C ILE A 20 -28.60 14.45 -25.75
N SER A 21 -29.76 15.00 -26.12
CA SER A 21 -30.32 16.20 -25.49
C SER A 21 -30.86 15.91 -24.10
N ASP A 22 -31.00 16.93 -23.27
CA ASP A 22 -31.59 16.81 -21.93
C ASP A 22 -33.01 16.23 -21.98
N ALA A 23 -33.80 16.59 -23.01
CA ALA A 23 -35.13 16.04 -23.21
C ALA A 23 -35.08 14.52 -23.51
N ALA A 24 -34.10 14.07 -24.30
CA ALA A 24 -33.91 12.66 -24.59
C ALA A 24 -33.47 11.88 -23.34
N TRP A 25 -32.56 12.44 -22.53
CA TRP A 25 -32.17 11.85 -21.24
C TRP A 25 -33.36 11.73 -20.28
N LEU A 26 -34.19 12.77 -20.18
CA LEU A 26 -35.41 12.71 -19.36
C LEU A 26 -36.38 11.63 -19.85
N CYS A 27 -36.57 11.52 -21.17
CA CYS A 27 -37.37 10.44 -21.73
C CYS A 27 -36.81 9.06 -21.39
N ILE A 28 -35.49 8.84 -21.47
CA ILE A 28 -34.84 7.57 -21.11
C ILE A 28 -35.13 7.22 -19.65
N VAL A 29 -34.84 8.14 -18.73
CA VAL A 29 -35.03 7.94 -17.28
C VAL A 29 -36.50 7.75 -16.92
N CYS A 30 -37.41 8.45 -17.62
CA CYS A 30 -38.86 8.30 -17.41
C CYS A 30 -39.46 7.06 -18.10
N SER A 31 -38.84 6.55 -19.17
CA SER A 31 -39.36 5.42 -19.96
C SER A 31 -39.34 4.09 -19.21
N GLU A 32 -38.59 3.99 -18.11
CA GLU A 32 -38.71 2.86 -17.19
C GLU A 32 -40.13 2.72 -16.59
N LYS A 33 -40.93 3.80 -16.57
CA LYS A 33 -42.35 3.77 -16.17
C LYS A 33 -43.25 2.99 -17.13
N THR A 34 -42.98 2.98 -18.44
CA THR A 34 -43.90 2.38 -19.42
C THR A 34 -43.81 0.85 -19.46
N MET A 35 -42.69 0.26 -19.03
CA MET A 35 -42.51 -1.19 -18.93
C MET A 35 -43.07 -1.79 -17.62
N ALA A 36 -43.34 -0.99 -16.59
CA ALA A 36 -43.79 -1.45 -15.28
C ALA A 36 -45.27 -1.89 -15.22
N LYS A 37 -46.06 -1.65 -16.28
CA LYS A 37 -47.52 -1.94 -16.29
C LYS A 37 -47.91 -3.33 -16.81
N ASN A 38 -46.98 -4.21 -17.20
CA ASN A 38 -47.31 -5.55 -17.73
C ASN A 38 -46.71 -6.69 -16.89
N PRO A 39 -47.52 -7.46 -16.14
CA PRO A 39 -47.03 -8.44 -15.17
C PRO A 39 -46.82 -9.81 -15.84
N ARG A 40 -45.68 -10.02 -16.51
CA ARG A 40 -45.20 -11.38 -16.84
C ARG A 40 -43.73 -11.55 -16.47
N LYS A 41 -43.41 -12.70 -15.88
CA LYS A 41 -42.15 -13.06 -15.17
C LYS A 41 -40.85 -13.02 -16.00
N GLN A 42 -40.86 -12.47 -17.21
CA GLN A 42 -39.67 -12.27 -18.06
C GLN A 42 -39.06 -10.85 -17.97
N HIS A 43 -39.73 -9.88 -17.35
CA HIS A 43 -39.30 -8.47 -17.41
C HIS A 43 -38.15 -8.06 -16.47
N ARG A 44 -37.85 -8.81 -15.41
CA ARG A 44 -36.82 -8.38 -14.43
C ARG A 44 -35.40 -8.36 -15.02
N LYS A 45 -35.03 -9.40 -15.80
CA LYS A 45 -33.74 -9.46 -16.51
C LYS A 45 -33.60 -8.40 -17.61
N GLN A 46 -34.68 -8.09 -18.33
CA GLN A 46 -34.67 -7.03 -19.35
C GLN A 46 -34.64 -5.61 -18.72
N LYS A 47 -35.22 -5.45 -17.53
CA LYS A 47 -35.21 -4.19 -16.78
C LYS A 47 -33.79 -3.85 -16.30
N GLU A 48 -33.13 -4.80 -15.64
CA GLU A 48 -31.72 -4.67 -15.21
C GLU A 48 -30.79 -4.40 -16.42
N GLN A 49 -30.95 -5.13 -17.53
CA GLN A 49 -30.21 -4.88 -18.77
C GLN A 49 -30.46 -3.50 -19.41
N SER A 50 -31.65 -2.92 -19.24
CA SER A 50 -31.98 -1.60 -19.77
C SER A 50 -31.44 -0.47 -18.89
N THR A 51 -31.53 -0.60 -17.56
CA THR A 51 -30.99 0.39 -16.62
C THR A 51 -29.46 0.48 -16.76
N ASP A 52 -28.77 -0.65 -16.76
CA ASP A 52 -27.30 -0.71 -16.90
C ASP A 52 -26.82 -0.14 -18.24
N ARG A 53 -27.60 -0.37 -19.31
CA ARG A 53 -27.30 0.14 -20.66
C ARG A 53 -27.29 1.67 -20.76
N PHE A 54 -28.00 2.38 -19.88
CA PHE A 54 -28.09 3.84 -19.91
C PHE A 54 -27.46 4.54 -18.70
N ALA A 55 -27.36 3.88 -17.54
CA ALA A 55 -26.70 4.43 -16.36
C ALA A 55 -25.20 4.68 -16.60
N PHE A 56 -24.50 3.72 -17.21
CA PHE A 56 -23.08 3.91 -17.53
C PHE A 56 -22.83 5.06 -18.52
N PRO A 57 -23.51 5.14 -19.69
CA PRO A 57 -23.43 6.31 -20.56
C PRO A 57 -23.78 7.64 -19.87
N LEU A 58 -24.78 7.64 -18.98
CA LEU A 58 -25.15 8.82 -18.21
C LEU A 58 -24.00 9.27 -17.31
N SER A 59 -23.34 8.34 -16.61
CA SER A 59 -22.17 8.62 -15.77
C SER A 59 -21.02 9.23 -16.58
N VAL A 60 -20.71 8.68 -17.76
CA VAL A 60 -19.66 9.22 -18.64
C VAL A 60 -19.96 10.67 -19.03
N MET A 61 -21.23 10.98 -19.34
CA MET A 61 -21.63 12.35 -19.67
C MET A 61 -21.67 13.27 -18.45
N ALA A 62 -22.10 12.77 -17.29
CA ALA A 62 -22.08 13.51 -16.03
C ALA A 62 -20.64 13.87 -15.64
N ARG A 63 -19.67 12.97 -15.80
CA ARG A 63 -18.25 13.27 -15.55
C ARG A 63 -17.71 14.35 -16.47
N ARG A 64 -18.18 14.39 -17.73
CA ARG A 64 -17.74 15.39 -18.72
C ARG A 64 -18.44 16.74 -18.57
N PHE A 65 -19.68 16.78 -18.10
CA PHE A 65 -20.46 18.01 -17.95
C PHE A 65 -21.20 18.03 -16.60
N PRO A 66 -20.49 18.01 -15.46
CA PRO A 66 -21.09 17.71 -14.16
C PRO A 66 -22.15 18.75 -13.77
N GLU A 67 -21.91 20.04 -14.03
CA GLU A 67 -22.87 21.11 -13.71
C GLU A 67 -24.16 21.01 -14.55
N ARG A 68 -24.05 20.60 -15.82
CA ARG A 68 -25.23 20.37 -16.67
C ARG A 68 -26.03 19.18 -16.13
N PHE A 69 -25.36 18.08 -15.79
CA PHE A 69 -26.04 16.85 -15.42
C PHE A 69 -26.63 16.87 -14.01
N VAL A 70 -26.04 17.60 -13.05
CA VAL A 70 -26.72 17.83 -11.75
C VAL A 70 -28.00 18.65 -11.92
N LYS A 71 -27.99 19.68 -12.79
CA LYS A 71 -29.19 20.47 -13.10
C LYS A 71 -30.24 19.68 -13.86
N LEU A 72 -29.81 18.76 -14.72
CA LEU A 72 -30.70 17.81 -15.38
C LEU A 72 -31.35 16.87 -14.37
N ALA A 73 -30.58 16.37 -13.39
CA ALA A 73 -31.07 15.46 -12.37
C ALA A 73 -32.14 16.10 -11.47
N LEU A 74 -32.13 17.42 -11.26
CA LEU A 74 -33.24 18.15 -10.60
C LEU A 74 -34.58 18.05 -11.34
N ARG A 75 -34.59 17.55 -12.57
CA ARG A 75 -35.82 17.32 -13.35
C ARG A 75 -36.22 15.85 -13.38
N PHE A 76 -35.47 14.98 -12.69
CA PHE A 76 -35.80 13.57 -12.59
C PHE A 76 -37.03 13.37 -11.70
N PRO A 77 -37.93 12.45 -12.06
CA PRO A 77 -39.02 12.06 -11.17
C PRO A 77 -38.50 11.50 -9.82
N PRO A 78 -39.22 11.68 -8.70
CA PRO A 78 -38.81 11.12 -7.41
C PRO A 78 -38.68 9.59 -7.39
N ASP A 79 -39.41 8.89 -8.27
CA ASP A 79 -39.42 7.44 -8.41
C ASP A 79 -38.40 6.90 -9.44
N THR A 80 -37.42 7.73 -9.80
CA THR A 80 -36.31 7.34 -10.68
C THR A 80 -35.46 6.24 -10.04
N HIS A 81 -35.00 5.28 -10.83
CA HIS A 81 -34.16 4.19 -10.36
C HIS A 81 -32.83 4.70 -9.75
N PRO A 82 -32.39 4.18 -8.58
CA PRO A 82 -31.17 4.62 -7.89
C PRO A 82 -29.91 4.65 -8.77
N ALA A 83 -29.75 3.68 -9.66
CA ALA A 83 -28.63 3.61 -10.61
C ALA A 83 -28.42 4.89 -11.45
N TYR A 84 -29.50 5.61 -11.80
CA TYR A 84 -29.34 6.88 -12.53
C TYR A 84 -28.82 7.99 -11.62
N PHE A 85 -29.25 8.03 -10.36
CA PHE A 85 -28.70 8.98 -9.40
C PHE A 85 -27.25 8.65 -9.02
N ALA A 86 -26.92 7.36 -8.87
CA ALA A 86 -25.56 6.87 -8.71
C ALA A 86 -24.66 7.34 -9.88
N ALA A 87 -25.14 7.18 -11.13
CA ALA A 87 -24.42 7.67 -12.31
C ALA A 87 -24.18 9.18 -12.29
N ILE A 88 -25.14 9.97 -11.77
CA ILE A 88 -24.93 11.42 -11.57
C ILE A 88 -23.84 11.65 -10.51
N LEU A 89 -23.93 11.02 -9.34
CA LEU A 89 -22.95 11.15 -8.25
C LEU A 89 -21.52 10.82 -8.67
N GLU A 90 -21.34 9.80 -9.50
CA GLU A 90 -20.03 9.43 -10.05
C GLU A 90 -19.42 10.59 -10.86
N GLY A 91 -20.25 11.29 -11.63
CA GLY A 91 -19.84 12.51 -12.35
C GLY A 91 -19.51 13.68 -11.43
N LEU A 92 -20.19 13.81 -10.29
CA LEU A 92 -19.99 14.88 -9.30
C LEU A 92 -18.78 14.69 -8.38
N THR A 93 -18.21 13.48 -8.36
CA THR A 93 -17.10 13.10 -7.48
C THR A 93 -15.80 13.80 -7.86
N HIS A 94 -15.57 14.08 -9.15
CA HIS A 94 -14.28 14.56 -9.65
C HIS A 94 -14.11 16.09 -9.47
N LYS A 95 -12.91 16.50 -9.04
CA LYS A 95 -12.41 17.88 -9.08
C LYS A 95 -11.54 18.11 -10.32
N PRO A 96 -11.33 19.36 -10.76
CA PRO A 96 -10.34 19.64 -11.79
C PRO A 96 -8.98 19.12 -11.34
N SER A 97 -8.39 18.21 -12.12
CA SER A 97 -7.01 17.78 -11.90
C SER A 97 -6.07 18.86 -12.41
N ALA A 98 -5.01 19.17 -11.65
CA ALA A 98 -3.99 20.12 -12.09
C ALA A 98 -3.22 19.63 -13.34
N GLU A 99 -3.20 18.32 -13.63
CA GLU A 99 -2.23 17.75 -14.59
C GLU A 99 -2.78 16.76 -15.63
N SER A 100 -4.09 16.59 -15.81
CA SER A 100 -4.61 15.69 -16.85
C SER A 100 -5.44 16.41 -17.91
N GLY A 101 -4.84 16.63 -19.09
CA GLY A 101 -5.56 16.93 -20.32
C GLY A 101 -4.85 17.91 -21.25
N THR A 102 -4.70 17.51 -22.51
CA THR A 102 -4.26 18.35 -23.64
C THR A 102 -5.06 19.66 -23.72
N GLU A 103 -4.38 20.74 -24.12
CA GLU A 103 -4.84 22.15 -24.08
C GLU A 103 -6.22 22.42 -24.72
N SER A 104 -6.75 21.51 -25.54
CA SER A 104 -8.05 21.67 -26.22
C SER A 104 -9.27 21.25 -25.40
N GLN A 105 -9.11 20.63 -24.23
CA GLN A 105 -10.24 20.17 -23.37
C GLN A 105 -10.47 21.02 -22.11
N LYS A 106 -9.56 21.95 -21.78
CA LYS A 106 -9.61 22.74 -20.54
C LYS A 106 -10.67 23.85 -20.53
N ASP A 107 -11.10 24.36 -21.70
CA ASP A 107 -11.89 25.60 -21.76
C ASP A 107 -13.40 25.47 -21.44
N SER A 108 -13.94 24.25 -21.25
CA SER A 108 -15.39 24.07 -20.98
C SER A 108 -15.74 23.19 -19.78
N TRP A 109 -14.76 22.53 -19.17
CA TRP A 109 -15.00 21.65 -18.04
C TRP A 109 -14.89 22.44 -16.73
N SER A 110 -15.93 22.42 -15.91
CA SER A 110 -15.93 22.96 -14.55
C SER A 110 -16.61 21.97 -13.61
N PRO A 111 -16.15 21.83 -12.36
CA PRO A 111 -16.82 20.99 -11.37
C PRO A 111 -18.21 21.58 -11.06
N SER A 112 -19.14 20.72 -10.63
CA SER A 112 -20.44 21.21 -10.19
C SER A 112 -20.33 22.09 -8.96
N GLY A 113 -21.05 23.21 -8.96
CA GLY A 113 -21.13 24.11 -7.82
C GLY A 113 -21.83 23.45 -6.64
N ILE A 114 -21.34 23.69 -5.42
CA ILE A 114 -21.91 23.11 -4.19
C ILE A 114 -23.42 23.37 -4.07
N LYS A 115 -23.89 24.57 -4.43
CA LYS A 115 -25.32 24.93 -4.39
C LYS A 115 -26.18 24.00 -5.25
N SER A 116 -25.70 23.63 -6.43
CA SER A 116 -26.42 22.73 -7.35
C SER A 116 -26.48 21.31 -6.79
N ILE A 117 -25.44 20.87 -6.08
CA ILE A 117 -25.39 19.55 -5.45
C ILE A 117 -26.26 19.49 -4.20
N GLU A 118 -26.22 20.50 -3.35
CA GLU A 118 -27.09 20.58 -2.17
C GLU A 118 -28.57 20.61 -2.59
N ALA A 119 -28.92 21.38 -3.63
CA ALA A 119 -30.27 21.37 -4.19
C ALA A 119 -30.67 19.98 -4.73
N PHE A 120 -29.73 19.24 -5.31
CA PHE A 120 -29.95 17.87 -5.76
C PHE A 120 -30.24 16.94 -4.59
N PHE A 121 -29.50 17.03 -3.48
CA PHE A 121 -29.78 16.25 -2.28
C PHE A 121 -31.06 16.66 -1.56
N ASP A 122 -31.45 17.93 -1.62
CA ASP A 122 -32.72 18.38 -1.06
C ASP A 122 -33.91 17.77 -1.80
N GLN A 123 -33.84 17.70 -3.13
CA GLN A 123 -34.91 17.14 -3.96
C GLN A 123 -34.87 15.60 -4.01
N HIS A 124 -33.68 15.02 -3.99
CA HIS A 124 -33.44 13.58 -4.07
C HIS A 124 -32.51 13.15 -2.92
N PRO A 125 -33.05 13.06 -1.69
CA PRO A 125 -32.26 12.68 -0.52
C PRO A 125 -31.57 11.33 -0.69
N PRO A 126 -30.35 11.18 -0.13
CA PRO A 126 -29.64 9.91 -0.12
C PRO A 126 -30.50 8.76 0.43
N GLY A 127 -30.59 7.66 -0.33
CA GLY A 127 -31.38 6.47 0.02
C GLY A 127 -30.56 5.32 0.59
N GLU A 128 -31.19 4.18 0.90
CA GLU A 128 -30.51 2.98 1.45
C GLU A 128 -29.92 2.04 0.37
N ASP A 129 -29.90 2.49 -0.90
CA ASP A 129 -29.27 1.73 -1.97
C ASP A 129 -27.74 1.75 -1.81
N GLU A 130 -27.12 0.58 -1.85
CA GLU A 130 -25.71 0.40 -1.52
C GLU A 130 -24.78 1.15 -2.47
N GLU A 131 -25.03 1.09 -3.78
CA GLU A 131 -24.22 1.77 -4.79
C GLU A 131 -24.34 3.29 -4.65
N TYR A 132 -25.59 3.78 -4.46
CA TYR A 132 -25.83 5.19 -4.18
C TYR A 132 -25.08 5.65 -2.93
N ALA A 133 -25.25 4.96 -1.80
CA ALA A 133 -24.67 5.34 -0.51
C ALA A 133 -23.13 5.36 -0.57
N LEU A 134 -22.55 4.38 -1.26
CA LEU A 134 -21.11 4.29 -1.49
C LEU A 134 -20.59 5.45 -2.34
N LEU A 135 -21.26 5.78 -3.45
CA LEU A 135 -20.88 6.93 -4.29
C LEU A 135 -21.11 8.27 -3.59
N PHE A 136 -22.15 8.39 -2.78
CA PHE A 136 -22.38 9.56 -1.93
C PHE A 136 -21.18 9.77 -1.00
N CYS A 137 -20.79 8.74 -0.24
CA CYS A 137 -19.65 8.84 0.68
C CYS A 137 -18.33 9.16 -0.06
N ARG A 138 -18.08 8.55 -1.24
CA ARG A 138 -16.92 8.86 -2.08
C ARG A 138 -16.93 10.32 -2.56
N MET A 139 -18.08 10.83 -2.98
CA MET A 139 -18.21 12.22 -3.44
C MET A 139 -17.86 13.20 -2.31
N LEU A 140 -18.39 13.00 -1.11
CA LEU A 140 -18.04 13.85 0.04
C LEU A 140 -16.55 13.73 0.40
N ARG A 141 -15.98 12.52 0.30
CA ARG A 141 -14.54 12.30 0.51
C ARG A 141 -13.67 13.13 -0.43
N GLU A 142 -13.95 13.10 -1.74
CA GLU A 142 -13.16 13.86 -2.73
C GLU A 142 -13.36 15.37 -2.61
N ARG A 143 -14.49 15.78 -2.05
CA ARG A 143 -14.91 17.18 -1.89
C ARG A 143 -14.98 17.59 -0.41
N ALA A 144 -14.05 17.09 0.40
CA ALA A 144 -14.09 17.21 1.86
C ALA A 144 -13.91 18.65 2.40
N ASP A 145 -13.33 19.53 1.60
CA ASP A 145 -13.09 20.96 1.82
C ASP A 145 -14.30 21.85 1.55
N GLU A 146 -15.32 21.33 0.87
CA GLU A 146 -16.55 22.07 0.58
C GLU A 146 -17.38 22.31 1.86
N PRO A 147 -18.04 23.48 2.00
CA PRO A 147 -18.87 23.79 3.17
C PRO A 147 -20.22 23.08 3.13
N TRP A 148 -20.21 21.74 3.20
CA TRP A 148 -21.42 20.91 3.20
C TRP A 148 -22.38 21.30 4.32
N GLN A 149 -23.68 21.31 4.02
CA GLN A 149 -24.74 21.58 5.01
C GLN A 149 -24.82 20.45 6.05
N GLU A 150 -25.29 20.80 7.26
CA GLU A 150 -25.47 19.83 8.36
C GLU A 150 -26.39 18.66 7.98
N LYS A 151 -27.42 18.90 7.16
CA LYS A 151 -28.31 17.85 6.65
C LYS A 151 -27.54 16.82 5.81
N THR A 152 -26.66 17.29 4.92
CA THR A 152 -25.81 16.43 4.09
C THR A 152 -24.80 15.65 4.94
N LEU A 153 -24.21 16.29 5.96
CA LEU A 153 -23.38 15.57 6.93
C LEU A 153 -24.18 14.54 7.76
N SER A 154 -25.43 14.84 8.09
CA SER A 154 -26.29 13.93 8.87
C SER A 154 -26.55 12.63 8.10
N HIS A 155 -26.66 12.69 6.77
CA HIS A 155 -26.70 11.48 5.93
C HIS A 155 -25.39 10.69 5.96
N LEU A 156 -24.23 11.37 5.92
CA LEU A 156 -22.94 10.70 6.08
C LEU A 156 -22.82 10.00 7.43
N ILE A 157 -23.23 10.67 8.50
CA ILE A 157 -23.26 10.12 9.87
C ILE A 157 -24.20 8.91 9.95
N HIS A 158 -25.39 9.01 9.36
CA HIS A 158 -26.32 7.89 9.27
C HIS A 158 -25.69 6.70 8.55
N TYR A 159 -25.02 6.91 7.42
CA TYR A 159 -24.35 5.82 6.71
C TYR A 159 -23.21 5.18 7.50
N ALA A 160 -22.40 5.99 8.19
CA ALA A 160 -21.33 5.49 9.04
C ALA A 160 -21.83 4.65 10.23
N THR A 161 -23.04 4.94 10.73
CA THR A 161 -23.55 4.36 11.98
C THR A 161 -24.58 3.25 11.78
N GLN A 162 -25.39 3.31 10.72
CA GLN A 162 -26.59 2.47 10.56
C GLN A 162 -26.62 1.65 9.25
N HIS A 163 -25.82 1.99 8.24
CA HIS A 163 -25.96 1.32 6.94
C HIS A 163 -25.66 -0.20 7.06
N PRO A 164 -26.50 -1.07 6.47
CA PRO A 164 -26.37 -2.53 6.65
C PRO A 164 -25.11 -3.13 6.02
N ASP A 165 -24.45 -2.42 5.11
CA ASP A 165 -23.20 -2.83 4.47
C ASP A 165 -21.96 -2.32 5.26
N PRO A 166 -20.99 -3.18 5.60
CA PRO A 166 -20.90 -4.60 5.26
C PRO A 166 -21.81 -5.46 6.13
N ARG A 167 -22.51 -6.42 5.51
CA ARG A 167 -23.31 -7.41 6.26
C ARG A 167 -22.38 -8.34 7.03
N MET A 168 -22.77 -8.76 8.23
CA MET A 168 -22.05 -9.83 8.93
C MET A 168 -22.21 -11.15 8.17
N GLU A 169 -21.09 -11.76 7.77
CA GLU A 169 -21.11 -13.10 7.20
C GLU A 169 -21.26 -14.14 8.31
N LYS A 170 -22.01 -15.22 8.05
CA LYS A 170 -22.31 -16.23 9.07
C LYS A 170 -21.09 -17.08 9.45
N GLU A 171 -20.16 -17.29 8.52
CA GLU A 171 -18.95 -18.11 8.70
C GLU A 171 -17.88 -17.55 7.74
N GLY A 172 -16.89 -16.78 8.21
CA GLY A 172 -15.86 -16.23 7.32
C GLY A 172 -14.96 -15.12 7.86
N SER A 173 -15.37 -14.43 8.95
CA SER A 173 -14.53 -13.35 9.52
C SER A 173 -13.24 -13.84 10.15
N ASP A 174 -13.21 -15.08 10.65
CA ASP A 174 -12.12 -15.54 11.51
C ASP A 174 -10.89 -16.01 10.72
N GLN A 175 -11.06 -16.29 9.43
CA GLN A 175 -9.95 -16.64 8.51
C GLN A 175 -9.53 -15.46 7.61
N ALA A 176 -10.20 -14.32 7.71
CA ALA A 176 -9.84 -13.14 6.93
C ALA A 176 -8.45 -12.61 7.34
N THR A 177 -7.56 -12.46 6.36
CA THR A 177 -6.25 -11.83 6.55
C THR A 177 -6.41 -10.32 6.72
N VAL A 178 -5.36 -9.64 7.16
CA VAL A 178 -5.34 -8.17 7.22
C VAL A 178 -5.67 -7.57 5.84
N HIS A 179 -5.14 -8.17 4.76
CA HIS A 179 -5.39 -7.73 3.39
C HIS A 179 -6.87 -7.87 2.98
N HIS A 180 -7.52 -8.98 3.33
CA HIS A 180 -8.96 -9.17 3.04
C HIS A 180 -9.82 -8.13 3.76
N LEU A 181 -9.54 -7.89 5.05
CA LEU A 181 -10.25 -6.87 5.83
C LEU A 181 -10.02 -5.46 5.29
N ALA A 182 -8.79 -5.14 4.88
CA ALA A 182 -8.47 -3.86 4.26
C ALA A 182 -9.23 -3.68 2.94
N GLY A 183 -9.25 -4.71 2.08
CA GLY A 183 -10.03 -4.70 0.84
C GLY A 183 -11.52 -4.47 1.09
N ARG A 184 -12.09 -5.11 2.10
CA ARG A 184 -13.50 -4.91 2.48
C ARG A 184 -13.76 -3.53 3.08
N SER A 185 -12.83 -2.99 3.87
CA SER A 185 -12.93 -1.65 4.45
C SER A 185 -13.04 -0.56 3.38
N LEU A 186 -12.41 -0.76 2.22
CA LEU A 186 -12.40 0.18 1.09
C LEU A 186 -13.67 0.13 0.23
N ASN A 187 -14.41 -0.98 0.33
CA ASN A 187 -15.51 -1.30 -0.59
C ASN A 187 -16.87 -1.40 0.11
N CYS A 188 -16.94 -1.14 1.41
CA CYS A 188 -18.20 -1.11 2.14
C CYS A 188 -18.63 0.32 2.49
N VAL A 189 -19.94 0.57 2.54
CA VAL A 189 -20.52 1.89 2.78
C VAL A 189 -20.04 2.49 4.09
N ARG A 190 -20.14 1.76 5.20
CA ARG A 190 -19.64 2.23 6.50
C ARG A 190 -18.15 2.56 6.48
N GLY A 191 -17.35 1.79 5.75
CA GLY A 191 -15.91 2.02 5.62
C GLY A 191 -15.56 3.24 4.76
N VAL A 192 -16.25 3.43 3.64
CA VAL A 192 -16.10 4.64 2.81
C VAL A 192 -16.60 5.88 3.55
N ALA A 193 -17.68 5.76 4.33
CA ALA A 193 -18.18 6.84 5.18
C ALA A 193 -17.14 7.25 6.23
N ALA A 194 -16.47 6.29 6.89
CA ALA A 194 -15.38 6.56 7.81
C ALA A 194 -14.23 7.35 7.14
N GLU A 195 -13.84 6.96 5.93
CA GLU A 195 -12.81 7.67 5.18
C GLU A 195 -13.23 9.10 4.80
N ALA A 196 -14.50 9.29 4.40
CA ALA A 196 -15.05 10.61 4.10
C ALA A 196 -15.06 11.51 5.35
N ILE A 197 -15.46 10.99 6.51
CA ILE A 197 -15.39 11.69 7.80
C ILE A 197 -13.95 12.13 8.08
N GLY A 198 -12.98 11.22 7.92
CA GLY A 198 -11.56 11.53 8.11
C GLY A 198 -11.07 12.67 7.20
N ARG A 199 -11.41 12.64 5.91
CA ARG A 199 -11.05 13.72 4.97
C ARG A 199 -11.72 15.04 5.32
N ILE A 200 -12.99 15.04 5.71
CA ILE A 200 -13.71 16.26 6.12
C ILE A 200 -13.06 16.85 7.36
N LEU A 201 -12.75 16.04 8.37
CA LEU A 201 -12.08 16.52 9.59
C LEU A 201 -10.67 17.02 9.33
N TRP A 202 -9.94 16.43 8.38
CA TRP A 202 -8.64 16.93 7.97
C TRP A 202 -8.74 18.34 7.36
N ALA A 203 -9.74 18.60 6.53
CA ALA A 203 -9.96 19.91 5.91
C ALA A 203 -10.66 20.92 6.83
N GLN A 204 -11.54 20.44 7.73
CA GLN A 204 -12.50 21.22 8.50
C GLN A 204 -12.57 20.71 9.95
N SER A 205 -11.48 20.87 10.69
CA SER A 205 -11.32 20.35 12.06
C SER A 205 -12.40 20.78 13.06
N HIS A 206 -13.00 21.95 12.86
CA HIS A 206 -14.11 22.46 13.67
C HIS A 206 -15.36 21.57 13.63
N ARG A 207 -15.48 20.63 12.67
CA ARG A 207 -16.61 19.71 12.55
C ARG A 207 -16.50 18.46 13.45
N LEU A 208 -15.46 18.36 14.29
CA LEU A 208 -15.25 17.20 15.16
C LEU A 208 -16.46 16.90 16.05
N GLU A 209 -17.07 17.92 16.66
CA GLU A 209 -18.21 17.74 17.56
C GLU A 209 -19.41 17.07 16.87
N ILE A 210 -19.71 17.48 15.63
CA ILE A 210 -20.80 16.91 14.83
C ILE A 210 -20.46 15.46 14.38
N MET A 211 -19.19 15.18 14.08
CA MET A 211 -18.73 13.88 13.58
C MET A 211 -18.46 12.85 14.69
N GLN A 212 -18.29 13.29 15.93
CA GLN A 212 -17.89 12.44 17.05
C GLN A 212 -18.81 11.23 17.25
N PRO A 213 -20.15 11.34 17.24
CA PRO A 213 -21.03 10.18 17.39
C PRO A 213 -20.81 9.10 16.32
N ALA A 214 -20.50 9.51 15.08
CA ALA A 214 -20.21 8.57 13.99
C ALA A 214 -18.90 7.83 14.22
N ILE A 215 -17.84 8.53 14.61
CA ILE A 215 -16.53 7.93 14.92
C ILE A 215 -16.67 6.93 16.07
N GLU A 216 -17.39 7.32 17.13
CA GLU A 216 -17.64 6.48 18.29
C GLU A 216 -18.39 5.18 17.96
N ALA A 217 -19.31 5.21 16.99
CA ALA A 217 -19.96 4.02 16.47
C ALA A 217 -19.00 3.17 15.63
N LEU A 218 -18.25 3.79 14.72
CA LEU A 218 -17.31 3.11 13.81
C LEU A 218 -16.21 2.34 14.56
N VAL A 219 -15.65 2.92 15.62
CA VAL A 219 -14.60 2.24 16.42
C VAL A 219 -15.14 1.09 17.26
N ARG A 220 -16.45 1.06 17.54
CA ARG A 220 -17.13 -0.04 18.26
C ARG A 220 -17.90 -0.97 17.31
N ASP A 221 -17.72 -0.81 16.01
CA ASP A 221 -18.50 -1.55 15.03
C ASP A 221 -18.28 -3.05 15.19
N PRO A 222 -19.33 -3.90 15.12
CA PRO A 222 -19.15 -5.34 15.21
C PRO A 222 -18.26 -5.90 14.10
N HIS A 223 -18.22 -5.26 12.92
CA HIS A 223 -17.48 -5.76 11.77
C HIS A 223 -16.00 -5.27 11.77
N PRO A 224 -15.00 -6.16 11.80
CA PRO A 224 -13.58 -5.76 11.87
C PRO A 224 -13.11 -4.84 10.74
N ALA A 225 -13.61 -5.04 9.51
CA ALA A 225 -13.29 -4.16 8.39
C ALA A 225 -13.78 -2.71 8.59
N VAL A 226 -14.90 -2.50 9.30
CA VAL A 226 -15.40 -1.15 9.61
C VAL A 226 -14.54 -0.51 10.70
N ARG A 227 -14.19 -1.26 11.76
CA ARG A 227 -13.24 -0.78 12.76
C ARG A 227 -11.87 -0.44 12.16
N MET A 228 -11.42 -1.20 11.15
CA MET A 228 -10.20 -0.88 10.39
C MET A 228 -10.35 0.42 9.59
N ALA A 229 -11.50 0.65 8.95
CA ALA A 229 -11.78 1.93 8.27
C ALA A 229 -11.85 3.11 9.26
N ALA A 230 -12.34 2.87 10.47
CA ALA A 230 -12.44 3.88 11.53
C ALA A 230 -11.09 4.53 11.84
N ILE A 231 -9.97 3.83 11.63
CA ILE A 231 -8.61 4.38 11.78
C ILE A 231 -8.41 5.62 10.90
N LYS A 232 -8.98 5.65 9.69
CA LYS A 232 -8.91 6.82 8.80
C LYS A 232 -9.75 7.99 9.30
N ALA A 233 -10.86 7.72 9.99
CA ALA A 233 -11.71 8.74 10.58
C ALA A 233 -11.03 9.42 11.80
N ILE A 234 -10.25 8.65 12.57
CA ILE A 234 -9.54 9.13 13.76
C ILE A 234 -8.19 9.79 13.45
N GLU A 235 -7.57 9.50 12.30
CA GLU A 235 -6.28 10.08 11.89
C GLU A 235 -6.19 11.61 12.03
N PRO A 236 -7.12 12.42 11.49
CA PRO A 236 -7.08 13.88 11.68
C PRO A 236 -7.20 14.30 13.16
N VAL A 237 -7.80 13.47 14.01
CA VAL A 237 -8.03 13.75 15.43
C VAL A 237 -6.72 13.75 16.21
N ILE A 238 -5.66 13.08 15.74
CA ILE A 238 -4.32 13.14 16.34
C ILE A 238 -3.83 14.60 16.50
N ASN A 239 -4.20 15.47 15.56
CA ASN A 239 -3.81 16.88 15.56
C ASN A 239 -4.75 17.78 16.39
N MET A 240 -5.92 17.27 16.80
CA MET A 240 -6.95 18.01 17.53
C MET A 240 -6.95 17.63 19.02
N ASP A 241 -7.06 16.32 19.29
CA ASP A 241 -7.00 15.72 20.62
C ASP A 241 -6.35 14.34 20.51
N ARG A 242 -5.04 14.32 20.77
CA ARG A 242 -4.23 13.09 20.69
C ARG A 242 -4.65 12.04 21.73
N ASN A 243 -5.12 12.46 22.91
CA ASN A 243 -5.59 11.53 23.94
C ASN A 243 -6.85 10.81 23.46
N LEU A 244 -7.78 11.55 22.85
CA LEU A 244 -9.00 10.99 22.28
C LEU A 244 -8.70 10.06 21.11
N ALA A 245 -7.80 10.44 20.20
CA ALA A 245 -7.35 9.59 19.10
C ALA A 245 -6.73 8.28 19.62
N ALA A 246 -5.90 8.34 20.67
CA ALA A 246 -5.31 7.15 21.28
C ALA A 246 -6.36 6.21 21.91
N ARG A 247 -7.35 6.77 22.62
CA ARG A 247 -8.47 5.97 23.17
C ARG A 247 -9.28 5.29 22.07
N TRP A 248 -9.66 6.03 21.05
CA TRP A 248 -10.42 5.48 19.92
C TRP A 248 -9.64 4.45 19.11
N PHE A 249 -8.34 4.65 18.92
CA PHE A 249 -7.48 3.65 18.27
C PHE A 249 -7.42 2.35 19.08
N SER A 250 -7.23 2.43 20.40
CA SER A 250 -7.23 1.26 21.28
C SER A 250 -8.58 0.53 21.23
N MET A 251 -9.70 1.26 21.29
CA MET A 251 -11.04 0.67 21.19
C MET A 251 -11.28 -0.01 19.84
N ALA A 252 -10.85 0.60 18.73
CA ALA A 252 -11.01 0.00 17.40
C ALA A 252 -10.28 -1.35 17.29
N CYS A 253 -9.11 -1.46 17.93
CA CYS A 253 -8.29 -2.66 17.91
C CYS A 253 -8.72 -3.75 18.91
N GLU A 254 -9.62 -3.43 19.84
CA GLU A 254 -10.02 -4.34 20.92
C GLU A 254 -10.55 -5.68 20.36
N GLY A 255 -9.99 -6.77 20.87
CA GLY A 255 -10.38 -8.13 20.50
C GLY A 255 -9.98 -8.59 19.10
N ASP A 256 -9.32 -7.76 18.28
CA ASP A 256 -8.87 -8.15 16.94
C ASP A 256 -7.56 -7.46 16.52
N PRO A 257 -6.39 -8.14 16.69
CA PRO A 257 -5.09 -7.55 16.42
C PRO A 257 -4.85 -7.27 14.92
N ARG A 258 -5.70 -7.78 14.02
CA ARG A 258 -5.60 -7.48 12.57
C ARG A 258 -5.85 -6.02 12.27
N ILE A 259 -6.63 -5.33 13.11
CA ILE A 259 -6.96 -3.91 12.95
C ILE A 259 -5.72 -3.05 13.22
N ALA A 260 -4.99 -3.33 14.30
CA ALA A 260 -3.72 -2.68 14.62
C ALA A 260 -2.63 -2.99 13.57
N ALA A 261 -2.66 -4.20 12.98
CA ALA A 261 -1.74 -4.61 11.92
C ALA A 261 -2.06 -4.02 10.52
N SER A 262 -3.17 -3.30 10.37
CA SER A 262 -3.52 -2.65 9.11
C SER A 262 -2.51 -1.57 8.71
N PRO A 263 -2.39 -1.21 7.42
CA PRO A 263 -1.46 -0.17 6.98
C PRO A 263 -1.60 1.15 7.75
N HIS A 264 -2.84 1.60 8.03
CA HIS A 264 -3.10 2.81 8.81
C HIS A 264 -2.82 2.61 10.31
N GLY A 265 -3.07 1.41 10.86
CA GLY A 265 -2.73 1.09 12.25
C GLY A 265 -1.22 1.11 12.50
N LEU A 266 -0.43 0.56 11.58
CA LEU A 266 1.03 0.56 11.67
C LEU A 266 1.62 1.99 11.69
N LEU A 267 1.04 2.89 10.89
CA LEU A 267 1.40 4.31 10.88
C LEU A 267 0.98 4.99 12.20
N PHE A 268 -0.19 4.66 12.73
CA PHE A 268 -0.70 5.22 13.99
C PHE A 268 0.27 5.04 15.16
N PHE A 269 0.93 3.88 15.26
CA PHE A 269 1.94 3.65 16.29
C PHE A 269 3.11 4.66 16.23
N ASN A 270 3.51 5.12 15.04
CA ASN A 270 4.58 6.12 14.91
C ASN A 270 4.19 7.45 15.56
N TYR A 271 2.91 7.83 15.49
CA TYR A 271 2.41 9.07 16.07
C TYR A 271 2.16 8.97 17.57
N LEU A 272 1.71 7.81 18.05
CA LEU A 272 1.25 7.65 19.43
C LEU A 272 2.31 7.12 20.40
N ILE A 273 3.12 6.14 20.00
CA ILE A 273 4.05 5.45 20.91
C ILE A 273 4.97 6.41 21.68
N PRO A 274 5.53 7.49 21.09
CA PRO A 274 6.40 8.40 21.83
C PRO A 274 5.74 9.11 23.02
N SER A 275 4.41 9.22 23.06
CA SER A 275 3.68 10.02 24.06
C SER A 275 2.51 9.32 24.75
N HIS A 276 1.99 8.24 24.19
CA HIS A 276 0.78 7.53 24.64
C HIS A 276 1.02 6.01 24.72
N PHE A 277 2.25 5.62 25.07
CA PHE A 277 2.65 4.21 25.17
C PHE A 277 1.72 3.42 26.10
N GLU A 278 1.31 3.98 27.23
CA GLU A 278 0.40 3.31 28.18
C GLU A 278 -0.97 2.98 27.55
N ASN A 279 -1.44 3.81 26.61
CA ASN A 279 -2.73 3.60 25.95
C ASN A 279 -2.69 2.54 24.85
N VAL A 280 -1.60 2.48 24.07
CA VAL A 280 -1.56 1.68 22.83
C VAL A 280 -0.45 0.65 22.77
N GLY A 281 0.50 0.68 23.72
CA GLY A 281 1.67 -0.19 23.73
C GLY A 281 1.34 -1.67 23.87
N HIS A 282 0.24 -2.01 24.57
CA HIS A 282 -0.22 -3.39 24.76
C HIS A 282 -0.63 -4.08 23.44
N LEU A 283 -1.07 -3.31 22.43
CA LEU A 283 -1.47 -3.84 21.13
C LEU A 283 -0.29 -4.44 20.36
N ILE A 284 0.94 -3.96 20.59
CA ILE A 284 2.13 -4.42 19.86
C ILE A 284 2.48 -5.88 20.24
N PRO A 285 2.58 -6.26 21.53
CA PRO A 285 2.70 -7.66 21.93
C PRO A 285 1.52 -8.53 21.46
N GLU A 286 0.28 -8.04 21.54
CA GLU A 286 -0.89 -8.78 21.03
C GLU A 286 -0.75 -9.12 19.54
N MET A 287 -0.25 -8.17 18.74
CA MET A 287 0.09 -8.43 17.35
C MET A 287 1.23 -9.43 17.23
N ALA A 288 2.35 -9.20 17.93
CA ALA A 288 3.57 -9.98 17.78
C ALA A 288 3.37 -11.46 18.12
N PHE A 289 2.50 -11.77 19.08
CA PHE A 289 2.18 -13.14 19.53
C PHE A 289 0.83 -13.65 19.01
N SER A 290 0.28 -13.01 17.98
CA SER A 290 -0.93 -13.46 17.30
C SER A 290 -0.74 -14.80 16.60
N SER A 291 -1.82 -15.58 16.49
CA SER A 291 -1.86 -16.80 15.68
C SER A 291 -1.85 -16.51 14.17
N PHE A 292 -2.26 -15.30 13.76
CA PHE A 292 -2.23 -14.86 12.37
C PHE A 292 -0.80 -14.49 11.97
N GLN A 293 -0.22 -15.23 11.01
CA GLN A 293 1.19 -15.08 10.64
C GLN A 293 1.53 -13.68 10.07
N ASP A 294 0.63 -13.08 9.29
CA ASP A 294 0.79 -11.72 8.77
C ASP A 294 0.78 -10.67 9.90
N VAL A 295 -0.10 -10.84 10.89
CA VAL A 295 -0.16 -10.00 12.10
C VAL A 295 1.09 -10.17 12.95
N ALA A 296 1.52 -11.41 13.21
CA ALA A 296 2.72 -11.72 13.99
C ALA A 296 3.99 -11.11 13.36
N PHE A 297 4.10 -11.18 12.03
CA PHE A 297 5.16 -10.51 11.28
C PHE A 297 5.15 -9.00 11.52
N GLN A 298 4.01 -8.34 11.35
CA GLN A 298 3.91 -6.89 11.59
C GLN A 298 4.15 -6.51 13.06
N GLY A 299 3.65 -7.31 14.00
CA GLY A 299 3.88 -7.10 15.43
C GLY A 299 5.34 -7.23 15.81
N ALA A 300 6.05 -8.23 15.27
CA ALA A 300 7.49 -8.37 15.49
C ALA A 300 8.30 -7.22 14.88
N ARG A 301 7.87 -6.68 13.73
CA ARG A 301 8.45 -5.44 13.19
C ARG A 301 8.24 -4.25 14.14
N GLN A 302 7.03 -4.11 14.69
CA GLN A 302 6.75 -3.05 15.66
C GLN A 302 7.60 -3.23 16.94
N VAL A 303 7.69 -4.44 17.50
CA VAL A 303 8.56 -4.75 18.65
C VAL A 303 10.02 -4.36 18.37
N ALA A 304 10.60 -4.86 17.29
CA ALA A 304 12.00 -4.59 16.94
C ALA A 304 12.25 -3.11 16.67
N GLY A 305 11.37 -2.45 15.92
CA GLY A 305 11.48 -1.01 15.65
C GLY A 305 11.36 -0.18 16.92
N ARG A 306 10.41 -0.51 17.81
CA ARG A 306 10.22 0.26 19.04
C ARG A 306 11.36 0.06 20.04
N TRP A 307 11.93 -1.14 20.08
CA TRP A 307 13.16 -1.42 20.81
C TRP A 307 14.36 -0.64 20.28
N LEU A 308 14.51 -0.59 18.96
CA LEU A 308 15.62 0.07 18.29
C LEU A 308 15.65 1.55 18.70
N PHE A 309 14.56 2.27 18.43
CA PHE A 309 14.46 3.73 18.56
C PHE A 309 14.17 4.23 19.99
N TRP A 310 13.39 3.50 20.79
CA TRP A 310 12.97 3.97 22.13
C TRP A 310 13.34 3.03 23.28
N GLY A 311 13.92 1.85 23.01
CA GLY A 311 14.29 0.89 24.05
C GLY A 311 13.09 0.16 24.68
N PHE A 312 11.91 0.22 24.07
CA PHE A 312 10.75 -0.54 24.52
C PHE A 312 10.83 -2.02 24.12
N PHE A 313 10.06 -2.87 24.80
CA PHE A 313 9.84 -4.27 24.39
C PHE A 313 11.06 -5.20 24.36
N GLU A 314 12.08 -4.97 25.19
CA GLU A 314 13.28 -5.83 25.27
C GLU A 314 12.95 -7.33 25.46
N LYS A 315 11.98 -7.62 26.34
CA LYS A 315 11.56 -9.00 26.66
C LYS A 315 10.85 -9.63 25.47
N GLU A 316 9.97 -8.89 24.81
CA GLU A 316 9.22 -9.35 23.65
C GLU A 316 10.14 -9.55 22.45
N LEU A 317 11.13 -8.65 22.25
CA LEU A 317 12.14 -8.81 21.20
C LEU A 317 12.91 -10.12 21.39
N SER A 318 13.37 -10.39 22.62
CA SER A 318 14.08 -11.63 22.94
C SER A 318 13.26 -12.89 22.60
N ARG A 319 11.95 -12.83 22.80
CA ARG A 319 11.02 -13.91 22.42
C ARG A 319 10.82 -13.98 20.90
N CYS A 320 10.64 -12.84 20.22
CA CYS A 320 10.46 -12.80 18.76
C CYS A 320 11.69 -13.33 18.01
N ARG A 321 12.90 -13.05 18.50
CA ARG A 321 14.18 -13.52 17.93
C ARG A 321 14.29 -15.05 17.88
N ASN A 322 13.66 -15.74 18.82
CA ASN A 322 13.67 -17.21 18.92
C ASN A 322 12.27 -17.81 18.71
N GLY A 323 11.37 -17.01 18.14
CA GLY A 323 9.95 -17.34 18.05
C GLY A 323 9.59 -18.08 16.77
N THR A 324 8.35 -17.90 16.33
CA THR A 324 7.83 -18.41 15.06
C THR A 324 8.56 -17.82 13.86
N LEU A 325 8.44 -18.46 12.70
CA LEU A 325 8.97 -17.96 11.44
C LEU A 325 8.56 -16.50 11.18
N ALA A 326 7.27 -16.17 11.31
CA ALA A 326 6.76 -14.82 11.10
C ALA A 326 7.44 -13.78 12.02
N GLN A 327 7.66 -14.13 13.29
CA GLN A 327 8.31 -13.25 14.26
C GLN A 327 9.77 -12.99 13.89
N ARG A 328 10.54 -14.04 13.60
CA ARG A 328 11.96 -13.91 13.22
C ARG A 328 12.12 -13.13 11.92
N ARG A 329 11.24 -13.37 10.93
CA ARG A 329 11.16 -12.55 9.71
C ARG A 329 10.88 -11.07 10.00
N GLY A 330 9.97 -10.78 10.91
CA GLY A 330 9.66 -9.40 11.29
C GLY A 330 10.85 -8.68 11.93
N VAL A 331 11.61 -9.37 12.78
CA VAL A 331 12.85 -8.82 13.36
C VAL A 331 13.91 -8.62 12.27
N ALA A 332 14.16 -9.63 11.43
CA ALA A 332 15.11 -9.55 10.32
C ALA A 332 14.80 -8.38 9.38
N ASN A 333 13.52 -8.16 9.07
CA ASN A 333 13.07 -7.07 8.21
C ASN A 333 13.44 -5.69 8.78
N VAL A 334 13.23 -5.46 10.08
CA VAL A 334 13.61 -4.20 10.75
C VAL A 334 15.11 -4.03 10.77
N THR A 335 15.83 -5.08 11.16
CA THR A 335 17.30 -5.09 11.17
C THR A 335 17.86 -4.67 9.82
N ALA A 336 17.35 -5.25 8.73
CA ALA A 336 17.84 -4.95 7.40
C ALA A 336 17.46 -3.55 6.90
N THR A 337 16.32 -3.03 7.36
CA THR A 337 15.82 -1.70 6.97
C THR A 337 16.62 -0.57 7.64
N PHE A 338 17.05 -0.77 8.88
CA PHE A 338 17.60 0.29 9.73
C PHE A 338 19.08 0.09 10.12
N ILE A 339 19.78 -0.86 9.51
CA ILE A 339 21.24 -0.92 9.62
C ILE A 339 21.85 0.22 8.80
N VAL A 340 22.10 1.35 9.48
CA VAL A 340 22.59 2.61 8.89
C VAL A 340 23.72 3.14 9.76
N ILE A 341 24.84 3.53 9.14
CA ILE A 341 26.09 3.85 9.84
C ILE A 341 26.07 5.22 10.51
N ASP A 342 25.36 6.19 9.93
CA ASP A 342 25.24 7.55 10.46
C ASP A 342 24.62 7.60 11.86
N ASP A 343 23.93 6.54 12.26
CA ASP A 343 23.44 6.35 13.62
C ASP A 343 24.13 5.16 14.30
N ARG A 344 25.30 5.43 14.90
CA ARG A 344 26.15 4.41 15.52
C ARG A 344 25.41 3.52 16.54
N LYS A 345 24.50 4.10 17.33
CA LYS A 345 23.77 3.35 18.36
C LYS A 345 22.81 2.36 17.72
N HIS A 346 22.10 2.77 16.67
CA HIS A 346 21.21 1.86 15.94
C HIS A 346 22.01 0.86 15.09
N PHE A 347 23.15 1.27 14.53
CA PHE A 347 24.05 0.39 13.79
C PHE A 347 24.50 -0.81 14.63
N GLU A 348 25.09 -0.57 15.82
CA GLU A 348 25.58 -1.63 16.71
C GLU A 348 24.45 -2.61 17.10
N LYS A 349 23.27 -2.07 17.44
CA LYS A 349 22.07 -2.89 17.73
C LYS A 349 21.61 -3.74 16.55
N CYS A 350 21.57 -3.17 15.35
CA CYS A 350 21.17 -3.87 14.13
C CYS A 350 22.22 -4.92 13.74
N GLN A 351 23.50 -4.60 13.88
CA GLN A 351 24.61 -5.53 13.63
C GLN A 351 24.48 -6.79 14.50
N ASP A 352 24.22 -6.63 15.80
CA ASP A 352 24.02 -7.76 16.72
C ASP A 352 22.84 -8.66 16.30
N LEU A 353 21.71 -8.04 15.93
CA LEU A 353 20.54 -8.78 15.44
C LEU A 353 20.84 -9.48 14.12
N PHE A 354 21.58 -8.84 13.22
CA PHE A 354 21.92 -9.38 11.92
C PHE A 354 22.81 -10.63 12.05
N LEU A 355 23.87 -10.54 12.85
CA LEU A 355 24.81 -11.64 13.08
C LEU A 355 24.11 -12.88 13.62
N GLN A 356 23.05 -12.72 14.41
CA GLN A 356 22.25 -13.85 14.87
C GLN A 356 21.38 -14.47 13.76
N LEU A 357 20.84 -13.66 12.85
CA LEU A 357 19.81 -14.08 11.89
C LEU A 357 20.39 -14.51 10.52
N MET A 358 21.61 -14.12 10.17
CA MET A 358 22.24 -14.44 8.88
C MET A 358 22.44 -15.94 8.62
N ASN A 359 22.38 -16.76 9.68
CA ASN A 359 22.42 -18.23 9.63
C ASN A 359 21.15 -18.87 10.23
N ASP A 360 20.02 -18.15 10.23
CA ASP A 360 18.74 -18.73 10.67
C ASP A 360 18.43 -20.00 9.87
N GLY A 361 17.84 -21.02 10.52
CA GLY A 361 17.54 -22.29 9.87
C GLY A 361 16.54 -22.16 8.71
N GLU A 362 15.66 -21.16 8.76
CA GLU A 362 14.64 -20.93 7.74
C GLU A 362 15.11 -19.91 6.70
N LYS A 363 15.06 -20.30 5.41
CA LYS A 363 15.53 -19.46 4.30
C LYS A 363 14.76 -18.14 4.22
N GLU A 364 13.47 -18.15 4.52
CA GLU A 364 12.61 -16.98 4.47
C GLU A 364 13.01 -15.91 5.49
N VAL A 365 13.67 -16.27 6.61
CA VAL A 365 14.26 -15.28 7.54
C VAL A 365 15.50 -14.65 6.92
N ARG A 366 16.38 -15.48 6.34
CA ARG A 366 17.60 -15.01 5.68
C ARG A 366 17.30 -14.11 4.48
N ASP A 367 16.25 -14.41 3.72
CA ASP A 367 15.80 -13.62 2.58
C ASP A 367 15.38 -12.18 2.96
N GLU A 368 14.91 -11.94 4.20
CA GLU A 368 14.60 -10.58 4.68
C GLU A 368 15.85 -9.72 4.84
N LEU A 369 17.01 -10.34 5.06
CA LEU A 369 18.30 -9.67 5.28
C LEU A 369 18.97 -9.19 3.98
N ARG A 370 18.50 -9.64 2.81
CA ARG A 370 19.15 -9.38 1.51
C ARG A 370 19.31 -7.89 1.16
N ASN A 371 18.47 -7.02 1.73
CA ASN A 371 18.34 -5.63 1.29
C ASN A 371 19.28 -4.65 2.01
N ILE A 372 20.20 -5.11 2.87
CA ILE A 372 21.07 -4.22 3.65
C ILE A 372 21.99 -3.35 2.79
N PHE A 373 22.28 -3.80 1.55
CA PHE A 373 23.24 -3.15 0.66
C PHE A 373 22.63 -2.23 -0.39
N ARG A 374 21.32 -2.01 -0.37
CA ARG A 374 20.66 -1.00 -1.22
C ARG A 374 21.13 0.43 -0.95
N LYS A 375 21.95 0.64 0.07
CA LYS A 375 22.61 1.89 0.39
C LYS A 375 24.12 1.63 0.38
N GLU A 376 24.85 2.27 -0.52
CA GLU A 376 26.32 2.17 -0.60
C GLU A 376 27.03 2.56 0.71
N GLU A 377 26.32 3.20 1.65
CA GLU A 377 26.80 3.62 2.97
C GLU A 377 27.59 2.54 3.69
N LEU A 378 27.13 1.28 3.69
CA LEU A 378 27.84 0.16 4.33
C LEU A 378 29.19 -0.12 3.65
N LEU A 379 29.26 -0.02 2.33
CA LEU A 379 30.49 -0.20 1.57
C LEU A 379 31.44 0.99 1.70
N ARG A 380 30.96 2.17 2.09
CA ARG A 380 31.81 3.37 2.27
C ARG A 380 32.50 3.44 3.64
N CYS A 381 32.18 2.52 4.54
CA CYS A 381 32.63 2.57 5.93
C CYS A 381 33.59 1.43 6.26
N SER A 382 34.80 1.80 6.68
CA SER A 382 35.82 0.83 7.11
C SER A 382 35.41 0.00 8.32
N GLU A 383 34.62 0.56 9.21
CA GLU A 383 34.15 -0.08 10.45
C GLU A 383 33.15 -1.21 10.17
N ALA A 384 32.50 -1.19 9.00
CA ALA A 384 31.61 -2.26 8.57
C ALA A 384 32.38 -3.46 8.00
N ILE A 385 33.66 -3.32 7.60
CA ILE A 385 34.42 -4.39 6.92
C ILE A 385 34.41 -5.71 7.70
N PRO A 386 34.72 -5.77 9.02
CA PRO A 386 34.70 -7.04 9.76
C PRO A 386 33.33 -7.72 9.72
N PHE A 387 32.26 -6.94 9.86
CA PHE A 387 30.88 -7.41 9.76
C PHE A 387 30.55 -7.96 8.37
N LEU A 388 31.01 -7.30 7.31
CA LEU A 388 30.79 -7.75 5.93
C LEU A 388 31.52 -9.06 5.64
N LEU A 389 32.73 -9.22 6.17
CA LEU A 389 33.49 -10.47 6.07
C LEU A 389 32.79 -11.64 6.78
N ASP A 390 32.13 -11.38 7.91
CA ASP A 390 31.30 -12.39 8.59
C ASP A 390 30.03 -12.71 7.80
N TYR A 391 29.38 -11.70 7.20
CA TYR A 391 28.22 -11.89 6.34
C TYR A 391 28.57 -12.76 5.11
N ILE A 392 29.71 -12.53 4.45
CA ILE A 392 30.12 -13.32 3.28
C ILE A 392 30.20 -14.82 3.60
N LYS A 393 30.57 -15.18 4.82
CA LYS A 393 30.65 -16.59 5.26
C LYS A 393 29.30 -17.19 5.70
N SER A 394 28.21 -16.44 5.58
CA SER A 394 26.89 -16.85 6.09
C SER A 394 26.03 -17.56 5.04
N GLN A 395 25.01 -18.29 5.50
CA GLN A 395 23.99 -18.87 4.64
C GLN A 395 23.17 -17.80 3.91
N ALA A 396 22.94 -16.63 4.53
CA ALA A 396 22.23 -15.52 3.88
C ALA A 396 22.97 -15.01 2.64
N PHE A 397 24.30 -14.91 2.70
CA PHE A 397 25.12 -14.60 1.53
C PHE A 397 25.03 -15.72 0.49
N ALA A 398 25.16 -16.99 0.90
CA ALA A 398 25.06 -18.13 0.00
C ALA A 398 23.72 -18.16 -0.78
N ASP A 399 22.63 -17.67 -0.19
CA ASP A 399 21.31 -17.60 -0.81
C ASP A 399 21.12 -16.43 -1.77
N SER A 400 21.91 -15.35 -1.65
CA SER A 400 21.61 -14.08 -2.32
C SER A 400 22.83 -13.27 -2.79
N PHE A 401 24.02 -13.88 -2.90
CA PHE A 401 25.26 -13.21 -3.27
C PHE A 401 25.20 -12.39 -4.56
N ASN A 402 24.32 -12.73 -5.50
CA ASN A 402 24.14 -11.96 -6.75
C ASN A 402 23.79 -10.49 -6.49
N HIS A 403 22.96 -10.20 -5.49
CA HIS A 403 22.63 -8.82 -5.14
C HIS A 403 23.87 -8.06 -4.65
N PHE A 404 24.65 -8.69 -3.77
CA PHE A 404 25.88 -8.09 -3.23
C PHE A 404 26.95 -7.83 -4.29
N ILE A 405 27.10 -8.75 -5.26
CA ILE A 405 27.99 -8.54 -6.42
C ILE A 405 27.51 -7.35 -7.26
N GLY A 406 26.19 -7.24 -7.47
CA GLY A 406 25.58 -6.08 -8.15
C GLY A 406 25.92 -4.76 -7.45
N ASP A 407 25.78 -4.71 -6.13
CA ASP A 407 26.08 -3.51 -5.33
C ASP A 407 27.57 -3.13 -5.40
N LEU A 408 28.48 -4.11 -5.36
CA LEU A 408 29.93 -3.87 -5.53
C LEU A 408 30.29 -3.34 -6.93
N LYS A 409 29.58 -3.80 -7.96
CA LYS A 409 29.78 -3.33 -9.34
C LYS A 409 29.30 -1.89 -9.53
N GLU A 410 28.13 -1.57 -9.00
CA GLU A 410 27.51 -0.24 -9.11
C GLU A 410 28.22 0.81 -8.25
N PHE A 411 29.01 0.39 -7.25
CA PHE A 411 29.77 1.28 -6.40
C PHE A 411 30.67 2.27 -7.18
N GLU A 412 30.38 3.56 -7.09
CA GLU A 412 31.10 4.59 -7.87
C GLU A 412 32.50 4.96 -7.30
N GLY A 413 32.82 4.57 -6.06
CA GLY A 413 34.07 4.94 -5.38
C GLY A 413 35.30 4.11 -5.76
N SER A 414 36.43 4.32 -5.06
CA SER A 414 37.59 3.43 -5.16
C SER A 414 37.28 2.09 -4.51
N LEU A 415 37.60 0.99 -5.19
CA LEU A 415 37.47 -0.37 -4.70
C LEU A 415 38.66 -0.81 -3.83
N VAL A 416 39.77 -0.05 -3.83
CA VAL A 416 40.98 -0.39 -3.05
C VAL A 416 40.67 -0.58 -1.55
N PRO A 417 39.85 0.28 -0.89
CA PRO A 417 39.41 0.04 0.49
C PRO A 417 38.51 -1.19 0.68
N LEU A 418 37.94 -1.73 -0.40
CA LEU A 418 37.05 -2.89 -0.40
C LEU A 418 37.74 -4.18 -0.87
N ALA A 419 39.06 -4.15 -1.05
CA ALA A 419 39.81 -5.29 -1.57
C ALA A 419 39.55 -6.57 -0.78
N ASP A 420 39.60 -6.51 0.56
CA ASP A 420 39.36 -7.68 1.42
C ASP A 420 37.95 -8.26 1.25
N ILE A 421 36.95 -7.40 1.05
CA ILE A 421 35.56 -7.81 0.77
C ILE A 421 35.49 -8.50 -0.59
N ILE A 422 36.09 -7.92 -1.64
CA ILE A 422 36.07 -8.47 -3.00
C ILE A 422 36.79 -9.82 -3.04
N PHE A 423 37.92 -9.95 -2.34
CA PHE A 423 38.65 -11.22 -2.23
C PHE A 423 37.85 -12.27 -1.47
N ALA A 424 37.25 -11.92 -0.33
CA ALA A 424 36.40 -12.84 0.42
C ALA A 424 35.21 -13.34 -0.41
N VAL A 425 34.54 -12.46 -1.15
CA VAL A 425 33.46 -12.84 -2.09
C VAL A 425 33.99 -13.83 -3.13
N SER A 426 35.14 -13.53 -3.72
CA SER A 426 35.75 -14.35 -4.77
C SER A 426 36.15 -15.73 -4.27
N GLU A 427 36.60 -15.85 -3.02
CA GLU A 427 36.96 -17.13 -2.42
C GLU A 427 35.74 -17.96 -2.00
N GLU A 428 34.63 -17.31 -1.66
CA GLU A 428 33.45 -17.98 -1.13
C GLU A 428 32.50 -18.50 -2.23
N ILE A 429 32.35 -17.75 -3.33
CA ILE A 429 31.50 -18.14 -4.47
C ILE A 429 31.81 -19.56 -5.00
N PRO A 430 33.07 -19.95 -5.28
CA PRO A 430 33.38 -21.30 -5.75
C PRO A 430 32.87 -22.40 -4.80
N LYS A 431 32.99 -22.18 -3.48
CA LYS A 431 32.54 -23.13 -2.46
C LYS A 431 31.02 -23.29 -2.52
N ILE A 432 30.30 -22.18 -2.57
CA ILE A 432 28.83 -22.17 -2.66
C ILE A 432 28.35 -22.88 -3.94
N LEU A 433 28.98 -22.60 -5.09
CA LEU A 433 28.61 -23.22 -6.37
C LEU A 433 28.82 -24.74 -6.36
N LYS A 434 29.93 -25.20 -5.78
CA LYS A 434 30.22 -26.63 -5.59
C LYS A 434 29.20 -27.30 -4.68
N GLU A 435 28.91 -26.70 -3.52
CA GLU A 435 27.94 -27.23 -2.55
C GLU A 435 26.53 -27.32 -3.13
N LYS A 436 26.08 -26.28 -3.83
CA LYS A 436 24.75 -26.24 -4.47
C LYS A 436 24.68 -27.05 -5.77
N ARG A 437 25.80 -27.61 -6.26
CA ARG A 437 25.91 -28.29 -7.57
C ARG A 437 25.29 -27.46 -8.69
N SER A 438 25.49 -26.14 -8.65
CA SER A 438 24.88 -25.21 -9.60
C SER A 438 25.96 -24.49 -10.40
N HIS A 439 25.75 -24.33 -11.70
CA HIS A 439 26.50 -23.39 -12.51
C HIS A 439 25.66 -22.14 -12.71
N LEU A 440 26.02 -21.05 -12.02
CA LEU A 440 25.33 -19.76 -12.17
C LEU A 440 26.16 -18.86 -13.10
N PRO A 441 25.60 -18.40 -14.23
CA PRO A 441 26.31 -17.54 -15.18
C PRO A 441 26.63 -16.12 -14.64
N TYR A 442 25.99 -15.70 -13.56
CA TYR A 442 26.08 -14.32 -13.10
C TYR A 442 27.46 -13.98 -12.48
N PRO A 443 27.98 -14.74 -11.50
CA PRO A 443 29.34 -14.51 -11.00
C PRO A 443 30.43 -14.56 -12.09
N SER A 444 30.30 -15.48 -13.04
CA SER A 444 31.26 -15.63 -14.14
C SER A 444 31.31 -14.41 -15.05
N GLN A 445 30.19 -13.70 -15.20
CA GLN A 445 30.10 -12.49 -16.02
C GLN A 445 30.60 -11.26 -15.27
N GLU A 446 30.28 -11.14 -13.99
CA GLU A 446 30.45 -9.88 -13.26
C GLU A 446 31.76 -9.77 -12.47
N MET A 447 32.21 -10.86 -11.86
CA MET A 447 33.41 -10.82 -11.02
C MET A 447 34.71 -10.49 -11.78
N PRO A 448 34.94 -10.96 -13.03
CA PRO A 448 36.13 -10.57 -13.79
C PRO A 448 36.27 -9.06 -14.00
N GLY A 449 35.17 -8.36 -14.32
CA GLY A 449 35.17 -6.91 -14.49
C GLY A 449 35.42 -6.17 -13.18
N LEU A 450 34.86 -6.67 -12.07
CA LEU A 450 35.10 -6.12 -10.74
C LEU A 450 36.57 -6.27 -10.30
N LEU A 451 37.17 -7.44 -10.55
CA LEU A 451 38.58 -7.71 -10.25
C LEU A 451 39.53 -6.89 -11.11
N LEU A 452 39.22 -6.69 -12.40
CA LEU A 452 40.02 -5.84 -13.28
C LEU A 452 40.04 -4.39 -12.77
N ARG A 453 38.86 -3.84 -12.46
CA ARG A 453 38.75 -2.47 -11.92
C ARG A 453 39.56 -2.33 -10.61
N LEU A 454 39.51 -3.33 -9.73
CA LEU A 454 40.32 -3.32 -8.51
C LEU A 454 41.82 -3.38 -8.82
N TYR A 455 42.24 -4.24 -9.75
CA TYR A 455 43.62 -4.37 -10.19
C TYR A 455 44.16 -3.05 -10.75
N GLU A 456 43.45 -2.40 -11.68
CA GLU A 456 43.83 -1.12 -12.28
C GLU A 456 44.00 -0.03 -11.22
N GLN A 457 42.99 0.14 -10.36
CA GLN A 457 43.05 1.13 -9.28
C GLN A 457 44.18 0.86 -8.29
N SER A 458 44.47 -0.42 -8.01
CA SER A 458 45.59 -0.78 -7.13
C SER A 458 46.95 -0.49 -7.77
N GLN A 459 47.11 -0.66 -9.09
CA GLN A 459 48.32 -0.28 -9.82
C GLN A 459 48.52 1.24 -9.84
N GLU A 460 47.46 2.00 -10.10
CA GLU A 460 47.47 3.47 -10.04
C GLU A 460 47.90 3.98 -8.66
N GLN A 461 47.40 3.36 -7.59
CA GLN A 461 47.76 3.67 -6.21
C GLN A 461 49.07 3.02 -5.73
N ARG A 462 49.79 2.30 -6.61
CA ARG A 462 51.03 1.57 -6.33
C ARG A 462 50.91 0.53 -5.21
N ASN A 463 49.72 -0.02 -5.00
CA ASN A 463 49.48 -1.10 -4.05
C ASN A 463 49.69 -2.46 -4.72
N GLN A 464 50.96 -2.86 -4.85
CA GLN A 464 51.36 -4.11 -5.49
C GLN A 464 50.81 -5.37 -4.79
N SER A 465 50.54 -5.28 -3.48
CA SER A 465 49.97 -6.41 -2.73
C SER A 465 48.55 -6.76 -3.17
N ILE A 466 47.69 -5.75 -3.36
CA ILE A 466 46.32 -5.92 -3.85
C ILE A 466 46.35 -6.34 -5.32
N ALA A 467 47.22 -5.73 -6.13
CA ALA A 467 47.35 -6.08 -7.54
C ALA A 467 47.71 -7.55 -7.73
N GLN A 468 48.73 -8.04 -7.01
CA GLN A 468 49.12 -9.45 -7.06
C GLN A 468 47.97 -10.34 -6.59
N ARG A 469 47.27 -9.96 -5.53
CA ARG A 469 46.15 -10.75 -5.01
C ARG A 469 44.98 -10.84 -6.01
N CYS A 470 44.74 -9.83 -6.84
CA CYS A 470 43.76 -9.90 -7.93
C CYS A 470 44.14 -10.98 -8.96
N LEU A 471 45.42 -11.09 -9.31
CA LEU A 471 45.93 -12.13 -10.23
C LEU A 471 45.75 -13.53 -9.63
N ASP A 472 46.08 -13.72 -8.35
CA ASP A 472 45.89 -15.00 -7.66
C ASP A 472 44.41 -15.44 -7.68
N ILE A 473 43.47 -14.50 -7.56
CA ILE A 473 42.04 -14.77 -7.60
C ILE A 473 41.56 -15.07 -9.04
N TRP A 474 42.13 -14.43 -10.06
CA TRP A 474 41.87 -14.81 -11.44
C TRP A 474 42.32 -16.23 -11.75
N ASP A 475 43.49 -16.63 -11.27
CA ASP A 475 43.98 -18.00 -11.39
C ASP A 475 43.02 -18.99 -10.71
N LEU A 476 42.54 -18.66 -9.49
CA LEU A 476 41.52 -19.45 -8.80
C LEU A 476 40.24 -19.61 -9.64
N PHE A 477 39.71 -18.55 -10.24
CA PHE A 477 38.50 -18.63 -11.06
C PHE A 477 38.70 -19.46 -12.32
N PHE A 478 39.90 -19.44 -12.90
CA PHE A 478 40.25 -20.27 -14.03
C PHE A 478 40.32 -21.75 -13.63
N GLU A 479 41.00 -22.08 -12.53
CA GLU A 479 41.09 -23.43 -11.99
C GLU A 479 39.72 -24.01 -11.62
N GLU A 480 38.84 -23.18 -11.06
CA GLU A 480 37.49 -23.55 -10.65
C GLU A 480 36.46 -23.54 -11.78
N GLY A 481 36.87 -23.18 -13.00
CA GLY A 481 35.99 -23.13 -14.18
C GLY A 481 34.86 -22.10 -14.08
N ILE A 482 35.05 -21.07 -13.25
CA ILE A 482 34.08 -20.00 -13.03
C ILE A 482 34.13 -19.01 -14.18
N ALA A 483 35.30 -18.57 -14.62
CA ALA A 483 35.44 -17.65 -15.75
C ALA A 483 36.00 -18.36 -16.98
N ARG A 484 35.47 -18.07 -18.18
CA ARG A 484 36.06 -18.58 -19.43
C ARG A 484 37.23 -17.70 -19.85
N VAL A 485 38.27 -18.32 -20.43
CA VAL A 485 39.47 -17.63 -20.98
C VAL A 485 39.10 -16.42 -21.85
N ILE A 486 38.03 -16.50 -22.64
CA ILE A 486 37.57 -15.43 -23.55
C ILE A 486 36.99 -14.21 -22.80
N GLU A 487 36.33 -14.42 -21.66
CA GLU A 487 35.81 -13.32 -20.83
C GLU A 487 36.94 -12.63 -20.06
N LEU A 488 37.96 -13.40 -19.64
CA LEU A 488 39.17 -12.87 -19.00
C LEU A 488 40.03 -12.06 -19.99
N THR A 489 40.22 -12.57 -21.22
CA THR A 489 41.03 -11.88 -22.25
C THR A 489 40.37 -10.62 -22.80
N LYS A 490 39.04 -10.62 -23.02
CA LYS A 490 38.33 -9.43 -23.50
C LYS A 490 38.40 -8.22 -22.56
N ASN A 491 38.46 -8.47 -21.25
CA ASN A 491 38.59 -7.41 -20.27
C ASN A 491 40.02 -6.84 -20.23
N MET A 492 41.05 -7.61 -20.61
CA MET A 492 42.44 -7.13 -20.66
C MET A 492 42.79 -6.35 -21.95
N GLU A 493 41.91 -6.32 -22.95
CA GLU A 493 42.13 -5.66 -24.25
C GLU A 493 41.58 -4.21 -24.32
N HIS A 494 40.99 -3.72 -23.24
CA HIS A 494 40.58 -2.32 -23.03
C HIS A 494 41.38 -1.70 -21.90
#